data_AF-A0A916K4B1-F1
#
_entry.id   AF-A0A916K4B1-F1
#
_cell.length_a   1.000
_cell.length_b   1.000
_cell.length_c   1.000
_cell.angle_alpha   90.00
_cell.angle_beta   90.00
_cell.angle_gamma   90.00
#
_symmetry.space_group_name_H-M   'P 1'
#
loop_
_entity.id
_entity.type
_entity.pdbx_description
1 polymer ?
#
loop_
_entity_poly.entity_id
_entity_poly.type
_entity_poly.pdbx_seq_one_letter_code
_entity_poly.pdbx_strand_id
1 'polypeptide(L)'
;MMRTRKLRTGRAAIRMALLIAAGAALIWPNARAASSSEDRATYPAFPVTVNGTAIDSLHSLYPLLLYRDITYFPMTWEYTAALGLTAAWDAQNGLSLQTNGTCAPLTQTFSVQAVNGSGYADATPVPFPVKVNGTLIDNAQERYPVLLYNNITYFPMTWRFAGEMFNWRTAWDEVRGYSIQSCDRPAGEASAHTDALNAANGGQLAVKDDWIYMNPQRSSGGTHHLIKVKSDGSERMELAEDNALSISVTGDWLYYITAEPSQPNAMYKIRTDGTGRTLVSHTAGEQLWEQDGYLYFLRNADRQPDDAGNGDRSEGRTGISRMNMDGTGERLLLEDAAVLSFYLYGGQIYYRTVEDERNKLYAMRLDGTGKQLLRDDVTSFIIVDGWIYYMQDQKQLRKMSLDGATDIALTEFEVPRASIKTSQSGWLYVTVAVSGSIAGSNPIVRVRIDGTGRETIAEARPQALYIAGDEMYFANWVMGDSVLEHFKLDQ
;
A
#
# COMPACT_ATOMS: atom_id res chain seq x y z
N MET A 1 -68.33 47.66 22.90
CA MET A 1 -69.14 48.69 22.23
C MET A 1 -69.05 48.44 20.72
N MET A 2 -70.20 48.12 20.09
CA MET A 2 -70.48 47.90 18.64
C MET A 2 -69.57 46.94 17.81
N ARG A 3 -70.02 45.76 17.33
CA ARG A 3 -70.97 45.46 16.20
C ARG A 3 -70.49 46.07 14.86
N THR A 4 -70.47 45.44 13.68
CA THR A 4 -71.06 44.20 13.11
C THR A 4 -70.62 43.98 11.65
N ARG A 5 -70.57 42.71 11.23
CA ARG A 5 -70.98 42.07 9.94
C ARG A 5 -70.56 42.60 8.54
N LYS A 6 -69.80 41.72 7.87
CA LYS A 6 -69.93 41.09 6.52
C LYS A 6 -70.94 41.62 5.47
N LEU A 7 -70.38 41.76 4.26
CA LEU A 7 -70.83 41.38 2.88
C LEU A 7 -72.19 41.83 2.34
N ARG A 8 -72.16 42.42 1.13
CA ARG A 8 -72.87 41.85 -0.04
C ARG A 8 -72.43 42.43 -1.40
N THR A 9 -72.44 41.50 -2.35
CA THR A 9 -72.17 41.53 -3.79
C THR A 9 -73.27 42.19 -4.63
N GLY A 10 -72.92 42.73 -5.80
CA GLY A 10 -73.85 43.10 -6.88
C GLY A 10 -73.13 43.16 -8.24
N ARG A 11 -73.65 42.43 -9.24
CA ARG A 11 -73.09 42.14 -10.58
C ARG A 11 -73.56 43.13 -11.66
N ALA A 12 -72.88 43.06 -12.82
CA ALA A 12 -73.31 43.31 -14.22
C ALA A 12 -72.76 44.63 -14.83
N ALA A 13 -71.74 44.58 -15.71
CA ALA A 13 -71.71 44.19 -17.14
C ALA A 13 -71.77 45.41 -18.08
N ILE A 14 -70.74 45.61 -18.93
CA ILE A 14 -70.79 45.73 -20.41
C ILE A 14 -69.41 46.18 -20.97
N ARG A 15 -69.15 45.69 -22.19
CA ARG A 15 -67.93 45.61 -22.99
C ARG A 15 -67.32 46.96 -23.42
N MET A 16 -65.99 46.99 -23.58
CA MET A 16 -65.37 47.58 -24.77
C MET A 16 -64.00 46.93 -25.04
N ALA A 17 -63.85 46.39 -26.25
CA ALA A 17 -62.60 45.83 -26.76
C ALA A 17 -61.73 46.95 -27.32
N LEU A 18 -60.42 46.88 -27.10
CA LEU A 18 -59.43 47.59 -27.91
C LEU A 18 -58.21 46.70 -28.13
N LEU A 19 -57.87 46.53 -29.40
CA LEU A 19 -56.74 45.76 -29.93
C LEU A 19 -55.41 46.30 -29.41
N ILE A 20 -54.51 45.41 -28.98
CA ILE A 20 -53.07 45.70 -28.84
C ILE A 20 -52.33 44.87 -29.87
N ALA A 21 -51.70 45.57 -30.81
CA ALA A 21 -50.80 45.03 -31.80
C ALA A 21 -49.47 44.59 -31.16
N ALA A 22 -48.95 43.46 -31.65
CA ALA A 22 -47.68 42.89 -31.26
C ALA A 22 -46.50 43.74 -31.74
N GLY A 23 -45.60 44.08 -30.82
CA GLY A 23 -44.25 44.56 -31.11
C GLY A 23 -43.26 43.68 -30.36
N ALA A 24 -42.57 42.79 -31.08
CA ALA A 24 -41.54 41.92 -30.53
C ALA A 24 -40.27 42.72 -30.26
N ALA A 25 -39.91 42.87 -28.98
CA ALA A 25 -38.57 43.26 -28.57
C ALA A 25 -37.72 41.99 -28.39
N LEU A 26 -36.75 41.80 -29.29
CA LEU A 26 -35.67 40.83 -29.14
C LEU A 26 -34.79 41.26 -27.96
N ILE A 27 -35.01 40.62 -26.81
CA ILE A 27 -34.07 40.68 -25.69
C ILE A 27 -33.06 39.56 -25.95
N TRP A 28 -31.84 39.91 -26.34
CA TRP A 28 -30.73 38.96 -26.29
C TRP A 28 -30.51 38.56 -24.83
N PRO A 29 -30.59 37.26 -24.47
CA PRO A 29 -29.99 36.84 -23.22
C PRO A 29 -28.48 36.97 -23.41
N ASN A 30 -27.85 37.80 -22.57
CA ASN A 30 -26.43 37.65 -22.29
C ASN A 30 -26.25 36.26 -21.69
N ALA A 31 -25.97 35.28 -22.54
CA ALA A 31 -25.42 34.02 -22.13
C ALA A 31 -24.02 34.33 -21.60
N ARG A 32 -23.92 34.60 -20.30
CA ARG A 32 -22.73 34.19 -19.57
C ARG A 32 -22.71 32.67 -19.73
N ALA A 33 -21.87 32.18 -20.63
CA ALA A 33 -21.41 30.81 -20.56
C ALA A 33 -20.78 30.65 -19.17
N ALA A 34 -21.56 30.16 -18.22
CA ALA A 34 -21.01 29.46 -17.11
C ALA A 34 -20.35 28.24 -17.74
N SER A 35 -19.01 28.25 -17.89
CA SER A 35 -18.29 27.01 -18.11
C SER A 35 -18.69 26.09 -16.96
N SER A 36 -19.44 25.04 -17.25
CA SER A 36 -19.73 24.03 -16.25
C SER A 36 -18.39 23.54 -15.69
N SER A 37 -18.38 23.16 -14.41
CA SER A 37 -17.22 22.52 -13.78
C SER A 37 -16.77 21.22 -14.47
N GLU A 38 -17.51 20.76 -15.49
CA GLU A 38 -17.31 19.49 -16.22
C GLU A 38 -16.17 19.53 -17.25
N ASP A 39 -15.65 20.70 -17.65
CA ASP A 39 -14.60 20.79 -18.67
C ASP A 39 -13.22 21.18 -18.12
N ARG A 40 -13.01 21.02 -16.80
CA ARG A 40 -11.71 21.21 -16.16
C ARG A 40 -11.13 19.88 -15.72
N ALA A 41 -9.81 19.76 -15.79
CA ALA A 41 -9.12 18.63 -15.21
C ALA A 41 -9.21 18.71 -13.66
N THR A 42 -9.44 17.58 -13.03
CA THR A 42 -9.39 17.37 -11.58
C THR A 42 -8.34 16.31 -11.27
N TYR A 43 -8.45 15.64 -10.13
CA TYR A 43 -7.51 14.63 -9.67
C TYR A 43 -8.26 13.32 -9.38
N PRO A 44 -7.70 12.15 -9.75
CA PRO A 44 -8.32 10.87 -9.44
C PRO A 44 -8.59 10.71 -7.94
N ALA A 45 -9.81 10.32 -7.59
CA ALA A 45 -10.21 10.05 -6.21
C ALA A 45 -10.22 8.54 -5.90
N PHE A 46 -9.45 7.75 -6.64
CA PHE A 46 -9.35 6.30 -6.56
C PHE A 46 -7.87 5.88 -6.65
N PRO A 47 -7.49 4.70 -6.16
CA PRO A 47 -6.12 4.22 -6.26
C PRO A 47 -5.69 4.06 -7.72
N VAL A 48 -4.43 4.36 -8.00
CA VAL A 48 -3.82 4.13 -9.32
C VAL A 48 -2.51 3.40 -9.16
N THR A 49 -2.28 2.35 -9.95
CA THR A 49 -1.05 1.56 -9.93
C THR A 49 -0.40 1.48 -11.31
N VAL A 50 0.93 1.47 -11.35
CA VAL A 50 1.74 1.20 -12.54
C VAL A 50 2.67 0.04 -12.25
N ASN A 51 2.53 -1.04 -13.00
CA ASN A 51 3.31 -2.28 -12.82
C ASN A 51 3.34 -2.77 -11.36
N GLY A 52 2.21 -2.60 -10.65
CA GLY A 52 2.04 -2.97 -9.25
C GLY A 52 2.44 -1.90 -8.22
N THR A 53 3.19 -0.86 -8.60
CA THR A 53 3.56 0.23 -7.69
C THR A 53 2.43 1.25 -7.60
N ALA A 54 2.02 1.60 -6.39
CA ALA A 54 0.92 2.52 -6.15
C ALA A 54 1.35 4.00 -6.20
N ILE A 55 0.50 4.84 -6.76
CA ILE A 55 0.78 6.28 -6.95
C ILE A 55 0.14 7.10 -5.84
N ASP A 56 0.95 7.91 -5.17
CA ASP A 56 0.43 9.01 -4.34
C ASP A 56 0.26 10.25 -5.21
N SER A 57 -0.96 10.48 -5.66
CA SER A 57 -1.28 11.64 -6.49
C SER A 57 -1.51 12.92 -5.69
N LEU A 58 -1.70 12.85 -4.36
CA LEU A 58 -1.97 14.03 -3.54
C LEU A 58 -0.69 14.83 -3.25
N HIS A 59 0.41 14.11 -3.03
CA HIS A 59 1.70 14.68 -2.66
C HIS A 59 2.71 14.68 -3.81
N SER A 60 2.41 14.04 -4.95
CA SER A 60 3.29 14.06 -6.13
C SER A 60 3.48 15.48 -6.67
N LEU A 61 4.73 15.86 -6.94
CA LEU A 61 5.02 17.09 -7.69
C LEU A 61 4.42 17.08 -9.11
N TYR A 62 4.13 15.88 -9.62
CA TYR A 62 3.49 15.61 -10.90
C TYR A 62 2.24 14.76 -10.65
N PRO A 63 1.15 15.34 -10.13
CA PRO A 63 -0.06 14.58 -9.81
C PRO A 63 -0.70 14.06 -11.09
N LEU A 64 -1.43 12.94 -10.98
CA LEU A 64 -2.28 12.46 -12.07
C LEU A 64 -3.46 13.41 -12.25
N LEU A 65 -3.93 13.56 -13.48
CA LEU A 65 -5.12 14.35 -13.77
C LEU A 65 -6.30 13.43 -14.09
N LEU A 66 -7.51 13.91 -13.83
CA LEU A 66 -8.75 13.29 -14.26
C LEU A 66 -9.50 14.30 -15.14
N TYR A 67 -9.70 14.00 -16.41
CA TYR A 67 -10.42 14.88 -17.31
C TYR A 67 -11.45 14.08 -18.11
N ARG A 68 -12.72 14.46 -17.96
CA ARG A 68 -13.87 13.75 -18.57
C ARG A 68 -13.82 12.24 -18.28
N ASP A 69 -13.57 11.89 -17.02
CA ASP A 69 -13.46 10.53 -16.48
C ASP A 69 -12.32 9.67 -17.07
N ILE A 70 -11.37 10.28 -17.77
CA ILE A 70 -10.13 9.61 -18.19
C ILE A 70 -8.98 10.06 -17.30
N THR A 71 -8.20 9.10 -16.81
CA THR A 71 -6.95 9.37 -16.08
C THR A 71 -5.85 9.78 -17.05
N TYR A 72 -5.10 10.80 -16.68
CA TYR A 72 -4.03 11.38 -17.45
C TYR A 72 -2.71 11.26 -16.70
N PHE A 73 -1.70 10.73 -17.38
CA PHE A 73 -0.37 10.50 -16.79
C PHE A 73 0.62 11.56 -17.26
N PRO A 74 1.41 12.14 -16.35
CA PRO A 74 2.48 13.05 -16.72
C PRO A 74 3.60 12.27 -17.41
N MET A 75 4.07 12.77 -18.55
CA MET A 75 5.19 12.18 -19.28
C MET A 75 6.52 12.74 -18.77
N THR A 76 6.77 12.63 -17.46
CA THR A 76 8.10 12.93 -16.88
C THR A 76 9.09 11.81 -17.21
N TRP A 77 10.37 12.01 -16.89
CA TRP A 77 11.39 10.99 -17.05
C TRP A 77 11.05 9.70 -16.27
N GLU A 78 10.63 9.83 -15.02
CA GLU A 78 10.31 8.72 -14.12
C GLU A 78 9.11 7.93 -14.63
N TYR A 79 8.03 8.61 -15.04
CA TYR A 79 6.84 7.96 -15.58
C TYR A 79 7.10 7.31 -16.93
N THR A 80 7.81 7.99 -17.84
CA THR A 80 8.11 7.40 -19.15
C THR A 80 9.01 6.17 -19.01
N ALA A 81 10.04 6.22 -18.17
CA ALA A 81 10.86 5.05 -17.87
C ALA A 81 10.06 3.90 -17.22
N ALA A 82 9.18 4.20 -16.25
CA ALA A 82 8.34 3.20 -15.62
C ALA A 82 7.29 2.58 -16.55
N LEU A 83 6.86 3.32 -17.57
CA LEU A 83 5.89 2.89 -18.57
C LEU A 83 6.53 2.27 -19.82
N GLY A 84 7.85 2.07 -19.82
CA GLY A 84 8.57 1.47 -20.95
C GLY A 84 8.65 2.38 -22.18
N LEU A 85 8.67 3.69 -21.97
CA LEU A 85 8.75 4.72 -22.99
C LEU A 85 10.09 5.48 -22.94
N THR A 86 10.55 5.92 -24.10
CA THR A 86 11.57 6.96 -24.23
C THR A 86 10.93 8.24 -24.75
N ALA A 87 11.26 9.37 -24.12
CA ALA A 87 10.84 10.69 -24.54
C ALA A 87 12.00 11.45 -25.21
N ALA A 88 11.69 12.12 -26.32
CA ALA A 88 12.59 13.06 -26.98
C ALA A 88 11.87 14.38 -27.21
N TRP A 89 12.58 15.49 -27.04
CA TRP A 89 12.06 16.83 -27.27
C TRP A 89 12.89 17.55 -28.34
N ASP A 90 12.21 18.22 -29.26
CA ASP A 90 12.81 19.10 -30.24
C ASP A 90 11.98 20.39 -30.37
N ALA A 91 12.65 21.54 -30.51
CA ALA A 91 11.96 22.83 -30.53
C ALA A 91 11.05 23.02 -31.77
N GLN A 92 11.35 22.33 -32.89
CA GLN A 92 10.56 22.41 -34.12
C GLN A 92 9.52 21.29 -34.22
N ASN A 93 9.88 20.10 -33.76
CA ASN A 93 9.09 18.87 -33.92
C ASN A 93 8.31 18.46 -32.66
N GLY A 94 8.47 19.19 -31.56
CA GLY A 94 7.78 18.98 -30.29
C GLY A 94 8.19 17.68 -29.57
N LEU A 95 7.22 17.05 -28.90
CA LEU A 95 7.43 15.83 -28.10
C LEU A 95 7.33 14.59 -28.99
N SER A 96 8.28 13.66 -28.85
CA SER A 96 8.20 12.33 -29.42
C SER A 96 8.32 11.27 -28.33
N LEU A 97 7.33 10.39 -28.22
CA LEU A 97 7.35 9.20 -27.37
C LEU A 97 7.55 7.95 -28.22
N GLN A 98 8.43 7.06 -27.78
CA GLN A 98 8.64 5.75 -28.39
C GLN A 98 8.58 4.65 -27.34
N THR A 99 7.97 3.52 -27.71
CA THR A 99 8.00 2.30 -26.91
C THR A 99 9.38 1.66 -26.97
N ASN A 100 9.93 1.29 -25.80
CA ASN A 100 11.26 0.69 -25.65
C ASN A 100 11.18 -0.73 -25.03
N GLY A 101 10.01 -1.12 -24.50
CA GLY A 101 9.76 -2.46 -23.96
C GLY A 101 10.52 -2.81 -22.67
N THR A 102 11.33 -1.88 -22.14
CA THR A 102 12.05 -2.03 -20.86
C THR A 102 11.53 -1.00 -19.87
N CYS A 103 11.00 -1.46 -18.74
CA CYS A 103 10.53 -0.60 -17.67
C CYS A 103 11.58 -0.43 -16.56
N ALA A 104 11.60 0.74 -15.93
CA ALA A 104 12.32 0.99 -14.68
C ALA A 104 11.35 0.98 -13.48
N PRO A 105 11.83 0.80 -12.23
CA PRO A 105 11.01 1.05 -11.05
C PRO A 105 10.45 2.47 -11.04
N LEU A 106 9.17 2.64 -10.69
CA LEU A 106 8.55 3.95 -10.59
C LEU A 106 9.02 4.67 -9.31
N THR A 107 9.89 5.67 -9.48
CA THR A 107 10.27 6.58 -8.40
C THR A 107 9.37 7.80 -8.38
N GLN A 108 8.85 8.16 -7.21
CA GLN A 108 7.97 9.31 -7.04
C GLN A 108 8.66 10.40 -6.22
N THR A 109 8.54 11.65 -6.67
CA THR A 109 9.02 12.82 -5.94
C THR A 109 7.83 13.55 -5.33
N PHE A 110 7.89 13.77 -4.01
CA PHE A 110 6.78 14.35 -3.24
C PHE A 110 7.09 15.74 -2.70
N SER A 111 6.04 16.54 -2.52
CA SER A 111 6.04 17.68 -1.62
C SER A 111 5.43 17.33 -0.26
N VAL A 112 5.89 17.99 0.79
CA VAL A 112 5.37 17.81 2.16
C VAL A 112 3.90 18.21 2.28
N GLN A 113 3.46 19.18 1.46
CA GLN A 113 2.08 19.63 1.41
C GLN A 113 1.37 18.99 0.23
N ALA A 114 0.05 18.81 0.35
CA ALA A 114 -0.80 18.42 -0.76
C ALA A 114 -0.71 19.43 -1.91
N VAL A 115 -0.49 18.95 -3.14
CA VAL A 115 -0.37 19.79 -4.33
C VAL A 115 -1.71 20.21 -4.94
N ASN A 116 -2.81 19.55 -4.52
CA ASN A 116 -4.12 19.66 -5.16
C ASN A 116 -5.08 20.63 -4.45
N GLY A 117 -4.57 21.64 -3.72
CA GLY A 117 -5.36 22.51 -2.83
C GLY A 117 -6.49 23.32 -3.49
N SER A 118 -6.46 23.51 -4.81
CA SER A 118 -7.52 24.16 -5.59
C SER A 118 -8.67 23.22 -5.98
N GLY A 119 -8.48 21.89 -5.88
CA GLY A 119 -9.43 20.87 -6.34
C GLY A 119 -9.53 20.69 -7.87
N TYR A 120 -8.84 21.53 -8.65
CA TYR A 120 -8.76 21.44 -10.11
C TYR A 120 -7.36 21.77 -10.62
N ALA A 121 -7.04 21.29 -11.82
CA ALA A 121 -5.83 21.58 -12.57
C ALA A 121 -6.19 22.43 -13.80
N ASP A 122 -5.49 23.56 -13.98
CA ASP A 122 -5.65 24.44 -15.15
C ASP A 122 -4.85 23.89 -16.35
N ALA A 123 -5.27 22.71 -16.81
CA ALA A 123 -4.65 22.01 -17.92
C ALA A 123 -5.22 22.53 -19.26
N THR A 124 -4.34 22.70 -20.25
CA THR A 124 -4.71 23.16 -21.60
C THR A 124 -4.24 22.16 -22.66
N PRO A 125 -4.83 22.07 -23.85
CA PRO A 125 -4.27 21.24 -24.92
C PRO A 125 -2.83 21.65 -25.25
N VAL A 126 -1.96 20.67 -25.52
CA VAL A 126 -0.56 20.97 -25.89
C VAL A 126 -0.49 21.88 -27.14
N PRO A 127 0.32 22.96 -27.11
CA PRO A 127 0.41 23.92 -28.21
C PRO A 127 1.49 23.55 -29.25
N PHE A 128 2.03 22.34 -29.20
CA PHE A 128 3.15 21.87 -30.03
C PHE A 128 2.88 20.47 -30.60
N PRO A 129 3.58 20.07 -31.67
CA PRO A 129 3.40 18.73 -32.26
C PRO A 129 3.77 17.62 -31.28
N VAL A 130 3.01 16.52 -31.32
CA VAL A 130 3.27 15.32 -30.52
C VAL A 130 3.30 14.10 -31.44
N LYS A 131 4.34 13.28 -31.30
CA LYS A 131 4.49 12.01 -32.02
C LYS A 131 4.51 10.84 -31.04
N VAL A 132 3.83 9.75 -31.39
CA VAL A 132 3.86 8.48 -30.67
C VAL A 132 4.27 7.38 -31.65
N ASN A 133 5.36 6.67 -31.37
CA ASN A 133 5.92 5.63 -32.25
C ASN A 133 6.06 6.13 -33.70
N GLY A 134 6.54 7.36 -33.87
CA GLY A 134 6.70 8.02 -35.17
C GLY A 134 5.41 8.57 -35.81
N THR A 135 4.24 8.27 -35.25
CA THR A 135 2.94 8.76 -35.76
C THR A 135 2.60 10.11 -35.15
N LEU A 136 2.31 11.10 -35.99
CA LEU A 136 1.88 12.43 -35.54
C LEU A 136 0.44 12.38 -35.01
N ILE A 137 0.20 12.98 -33.85
CA ILE A 137 -1.11 13.09 -33.22
C ILE A 137 -1.80 14.38 -33.67
N ASP A 138 -3.01 14.25 -34.24
CA ASP A 138 -3.89 15.41 -34.50
C ASP A 138 -4.68 15.75 -33.23
N ASN A 139 -4.02 16.50 -32.33
CA ASN A 139 -4.54 16.77 -31.00
C ASN A 139 -5.88 17.54 -31.00
N ALA A 140 -6.15 18.33 -32.04
CA ALA A 140 -7.38 19.12 -32.14
C ALA A 140 -8.62 18.27 -32.44
N GLN A 141 -8.43 17.08 -33.01
CA GLN A 141 -9.50 16.11 -33.29
C GLN A 141 -9.67 15.06 -32.18
N GLU A 142 -8.81 15.07 -31.16
CA GLU A 142 -8.93 14.15 -30.04
C GLU A 142 -10.08 14.56 -29.12
N ARG A 143 -11.00 13.62 -28.86
CA ARG A 143 -12.03 13.80 -27.82
C ARG A 143 -11.41 14.03 -26.43
N TYR A 144 -10.27 13.38 -26.20
CA TYR A 144 -9.43 13.47 -25.00
C TYR A 144 -8.05 13.95 -25.46
N PRO A 145 -7.86 15.27 -25.62
CA PRO A 145 -6.60 15.80 -26.13
C PRO A 145 -5.47 15.55 -25.14
N VAL A 146 -4.25 15.43 -25.65
CA VAL A 146 -3.02 15.52 -24.86
C VAL A 146 -2.96 16.91 -24.22
N LEU A 147 -2.76 16.93 -22.89
CA LEU A 147 -2.83 18.14 -22.09
C LEU A 147 -1.42 18.63 -21.69
N LEU A 148 -1.32 19.91 -21.40
CA LEU A 148 -0.18 20.59 -20.80
C LEU A 148 -0.64 21.15 -19.45
N TYR A 149 0.05 20.75 -18.39
CA TYR A 149 -0.19 21.26 -17.04
C TYR A 149 1.15 21.44 -16.34
N ASN A 150 1.39 22.63 -15.76
CA ASN A 150 2.67 22.98 -15.11
C ASN A 150 3.91 22.67 -15.97
N ASN A 151 3.83 22.95 -17.27
CA ASN A 151 4.87 22.67 -18.28
C ASN A 151 5.22 21.19 -18.48
N ILE A 152 4.34 20.27 -18.05
CA ILE A 152 4.47 18.84 -18.29
C ILE A 152 3.36 18.38 -19.22
N THR A 153 3.71 17.52 -20.17
CA THR A 153 2.75 16.90 -21.09
C THR A 153 2.07 15.72 -20.42
N TYR A 154 0.74 15.68 -20.48
CA TYR A 154 -0.10 14.66 -19.88
C TYR A 154 -0.83 13.87 -20.97
N PHE A 155 -0.65 12.56 -20.97
CA PHE A 155 -1.31 11.68 -21.93
C PHE A 155 -2.59 11.07 -21.36
N PRO A 156 -3.69 11.06 -22.12
CA PRO A 156 -4.92 10.38 -21.71
C PRO A 156 -4.72 8.87 -21.78
N MET A 157 -5.10 8.15 -20.73
CA MET A 157 -5.12 6.68 -20.74
C MET A 157 -6.39 6.13 -21.40
N THR A 158 -6.68 6.58 -22.63
CA THR A 158 -7.72 5.97 -23.46
C THR A 158 -7.23 4.67 -24.09
N TRP A 159 -8.15 3.81 -24.55
CA TRP A 159 -7.78 2.59 -25.28
C TRP A 159 -6.91 2.87 -26.50
N ARG A 160 -7.18 3.98 -27.21
CA ARG A 160 -6.36 4.42 -28.35
C ARG A 160 -4.89 4.63 -27.94
N PHE A 161 -4.62 5.37 -26.87
CA PHE A 161 -3.24 5.60 -26.45
C PHE A 161 -2.67 4.37 -25.72
N ALA A 162 -3.28 3.97 -24.61
CA ALA A 162 -2.76 2.90 -23.76
C ALA A 162 -2.73 1.54 -24.48
N GLY A 163 -3.84 1.12 -25.08
CA GLY A 163 -3.97 -0.20 -25.72
C GLY A 163 -3.39 -0.26 -27.13
N GLU A 164 -3.83 0.63 -28.03
CA GLU A 164 -3.46 0.53 -29.45
C GLU A 164 -2.08 1.10 -29.76
N MET A 165 -1.75 2.28 -29.21
CA MET A 165 -0.48 2.94 -29.53
C MET A 165 0.68 2.47 -28.64
N PHE A 166 0.44 2.22 -27.35
CA PHE A 166 1.49 1.81 -26.42
C PHE A 166 1.50 0.30 -26.10
N ASN A 167 0.45 -0.44 -26.46
CA ASN A 167 0.32 -1.88 -26.18
C ASN A 167 0.39 -2.24 -24.68
N TRP A 168 -0.23 -1.41 -23.84
CA TRP A 168 -0.38 -1.66 -22.41
C TRP A 168 -1.67 -2.39 -22.10
N ARG A 169 -1.65 -3.19 -21.03
CA ARG A 169 -2.86 -3.75 -20.43
C ARG A 169 -3.32 -2.80 -19.32
N THR A 170 -4.62 -2.55 -19.25
CA THR A 170 -5.22 -1.71 -18.22
C THR A 170 -6.40 -2.43 -17.60
N ALA A 171 -6.60 -2.29 -16.30
CA ALA A 171 -7.76 -2.84 -15.62
C ALA A 171 -8.36 -1.84 -14.63
N TRP A 172 -9.65 -2.01 -14.37
CA TRP A 172 -10.39 -1.30 -13.35
C TRP A 172 -10.95 -2.30 -12.35
N ASP A 173 -10.82 -1.96 -11.08
CA ASP A 173 -11.44 -2.68 -9.96
C ASP A 173 -12.04 -1.65 -8.98
N GLU A 174 -13.17 -1.98 -8.36
CA GLU A 174 -13.87 -1.03 -7.48
C GLU A 174 -13.08 -0.68 -6.22
N VAL A 175 -12.23 -1.60 -5.74
CA VAL A 175 -11.41 -1.43 -4.54
C VAL A 175 -9.99 -0.98 -4.88
N ARG A 176 -9.37 -1.61 -5.88
CA ARG A 176 -7.96 -1.41 -6.27
C ARG A 176 -7.79 -0.29 -7.29
N GLY A 177 -8.89 0.24 -7.81
CA GLY A 177 -8.91 1.38 -8.73
C GLY A 177 -8.34 1.05 -10.11
N TYR A 178 -7.63 2.00 -10.69
CA TYR A 178 -7.10 1.90 -12.05
C TYR A 178 -5.67 1.34 -12.07
N SER A 179 -5.41 0.34 -12.91
CA SER A 179 -4.08 -0.27 -13.03
C SER A 179 -3.57 -0.25 -14.47
N ILE A 180 -2.27 0.00 -14.63
CA ILE A 180 -1.55 -0.12 -15.89
C ILE A 180 -0.46 -1.19 -15.74
N GLN A 181 -0.47 -2.18 -16.63
CA GLN A 181 0.62 -3.11 -16.85
C GLN A 181 1.25 -2.82 -18.22
N SER A 182 2.41 -2.15 -18.18
CA SER A 182 3.14 -1.68 -19.37
C SER A 182 4.31 -2.59 -19.77
N CYS A 183 4.88 -3.32 -18.83
CA CYS A 183 5.87 -4.38 -19.05
C CYS A 183 5.45 -5.65 -18.30
N ASP A 184 5.93 -6.82 -18.68
CA ASP A 184 5.75 -8.00 -17.84
C ASP A 184 6.59 -7.84 -16.57
N ARG A 185 5.94 -7.80 -15.40
CA ARG A 185 6.65 -7.90 -14.13
C ARG A 185 6.98 -9.38 -13.94
N PRO A 186 8.24 -9.75 -13.62
CA PRO A 186 8.51 -11.11 -13.20
C PRO A 186 7.60 -11.43 -12.02
N ALA A 187 6.85 -12.53 -12.08
CA ALA A 187 5.89 -12.92 -11.04
C ALA A 187 6.51 -12.86 -9.61
N GLY A 188 7.82 -13.10 -9.50
CA GLY A 188 8.56 -13.05 -8.24
C GLY A 188 8.69 -11.67 -7.57
N GLU A 189 8.67 -10.54 -8.29
CA GLU A 189 8.87 -9.24 -7.64
C GLU A 189 7.64 -8.74 -6.88
N ALA A 190 6.43 -9.07 -7.33
CA ALA A 190 5.20 -8.73 -6.61
C ALA A 190 5.00 -9.66 -5.40
N SER A 191 5.37 -10.94 -5.55
CA SER A 191 5.43 -11.90 -4.43
C SER A 191 6.39 -11.41 -3.36
N ALA A 192 7.62 -11.05 -3.73
CA ALA A 192 8.67 -10.65 -2.77
C ALA A 192 8.25 -9.47 -1.87
N HIS A 193 7.49 -8.50 -2.39
CA HIS A 193 6.97 -7.40 -1.58
C HIS A 193 5.93 -7.89 -0.56
N THR A 194 4.97 -8.71 -1.00
CA THR A 194 3.97 -9.32 -0.12
C THR A 194 4.62 -10.20 0.94
N ASP A 195 5.62 -10.99 0.55
CA ASP A 195 6.37 -11.87 1.44
C ASP A 195 7.14 -11.09 2.50
N ALA A 196 7.77 -9.97 2.12
CA ALA A 196 8.43 -9.07 3.06
C ALA A 196 7.45 -8.47 4.08
N LEU A 197 6.26 -8.06 3.65
CA LEU A 197 5.21 -7.58 4.58
C LEU A 197 4.69 -8.69 5.49
N ASN A 198 4.50 -9.90 4.98
CA ASN A 198 4.07 -11.05 5.76
C ASN A 198 5.13 -11.43 6.81
N ALA A 199 6.40 -11.46 6.42
CA ALA A 199 7.54 -11.67 7.32
C ALA A 199 7.63 -10.59 8.41
N ALA A 200 7.42 -9.32 8.05
CA ALA A 200 7.37 -8.21 9.00
C ALA A 200 6.22 -8.32 10.02
N ASN A 201 5.14 -9.03 9.68
CA ASN A 201 3.99 -9.29 10.57
C ASN A 201 4.07 -10.63 11.31
N GLY A 202 5.27 -11.18 11.48
CA GLY A 202 5.50 -12.40 12.26
C GLY A 202 5.54 -13.69 11.43
N GLY A 203 5.27 -13.59 10.12
CA GLY A 203 5.46 -14.66 9.15
C GLY A 203 4.74 -15.96 9.50
N GLN A 204 3.47 -15.90 9.91
CA GLN A 204 2.68 -17.13 10.09
C GLN A 204 2.28 -17.76 8.73
N LEU A 205 2.41 -17.00 7.64
CA LEU A 205 2.35 -17.50 6.28
C LEU A 205 3.41 -16.84 5.39
N ALA A 206 3.75 -17.52 4.31
CA ALA A 206 4.55 -17.02 3.19
C ALA A 206 3.93 -17.48 1.86
N VAL A 207 4.13 -16.71 0.80
CA VAL A 207 3.56 -17.00 -0.51
C VAL A 207 4.71 -17.26 -1.50
N LYS A 208 4.51 -18.19 -2.42
CA LYS A 208 5.38 -18.32 -3.60
C LYS A 208 4.57 -18.86 -4.75
N ASP A 209 4.51 -18.10 -5.84
CA ASP A 209 3.65 -18.39 -6.97
C ASP A 209 2.19 -18.55 -6.47
N ASP A 210 1.51 -19.64 -6.83
CA ASP A 210 0.15 -19.95 -6.38
C ASP A 210 0.10 -20.67 -5.02
N TRP A 211 1.23 -20.88 -4.34
CA TRP A 211 1.29 -21.64 -3.09
C TRP A 211 1.34 -20.73 -1.86
N ILE A 212 0.57 -21.10 -0.84
CA ILE A 212 0.60 -20.54 0.50
C ILE A 212 1.22 -21.57 1.43
N TYR A 213 2.30 -21.22 2.10
CA TYR A 213 2.92 -22.00 3.16
C TYR A 213 2.55 -21.38 4.50
N MET A 214 1.90 -22.12 5.38
CA MET A 214 1.35 -21.51 6.60
C MET A 214 1.26 -22.47 7.77
N ASN A 215 1.19 -21.85 8.95
CA ASN A 215 0.71 -22.48 10.17
C ASN A 215 -0.76 -22.03 10.41
N PRO A 216 -1.75 -22.85 10.05
CA PRO A 216 -3.16 -22.44 10.04
C PRO A 216 -3.74 -22.29 11.46
N GLN A 217 -3.18 -22.99 12.44
CA GLN A 217 -3.65 -22.94 13.83
C GLN A 217 -2.50 -23.17 14.81
N ARG A 218 -2.34 -22.22 15.73
CA ARG A 218 -1.45 -22.33 16.88
C ARG A 218 -2.30 -22.66 18.10
N SER A 219 -2.26 -23.90 18.56
CA SER A 219 -2.97 -24.31 19.78
C SER A 219 -2.07 -24.30 21.01
N SER A 220 -2.62 -23.93 22.16
CA SER A 220 -1.90 -24.01 23.44
C SER A 220 -1.74 -25.45 23.97
N GLY A 221 -2.50 -26.42 23.44
CA GLY A 221 -2.51 -27.81 23.92
C GLY A 221 -2.86 -28.86 22.86
N GLY A 222 -2.83 -28.48 21.57
CA GLY A 222 -3.16 -29.35 20.43
C GLY A 222 -1.98 -29.52 19.47
N THR A 223 -2.19 -30.31 18.42
CA THR A 223 -1.20 -30.52 17.35
C THR A 223 -1.04 -29.24 16.53
N HIS A 224 0.21 -28.95 16.15
CA HIS A 224 0.55 -27.86 15.25
C HIS A 224 0.79 -28.38 13.84
N HIS A 225 0.60 -27.54 12.84
CA HIS A 225 0.77 -27.95 11.46
C HIS A 225 1.53 -26.87 10.69
N LEU A 226 2.56 -27.30 9.96
CA LEU A 226 3.10 -26.56 8.84
C LEU A 226 2.57 -27.22 7.57
N ILE A 227 1.80 -26.46 6.78
CA ILE A 227 1.17 -26.96 5.56
C ILE A 227 1.55 -26.11 4.36
N LYS A 228 1.33 -26.66 3.17
CA LYS A 228 1.16 -25.89 1.93
C LYS A 228 -0.22 -26.12 1.34
N VAL A 229 -0.76 -25.11 0.69
CA VAL A 229 -2.04 -25.16 -0.03
C VAL A 229 -1.99 -24.21 -1.22
N LYS A 230 -2.72 -24.49 -2.30
CA LYS A 230 -2.89 -23.51 -3.37
C LYS A 230 -3.74 -22.34 -2.90
N SER A 231 -3.57 -21.18 -3.54
CA SER A 231 -4.35 -19.96 -3.30
C SER A 231 -5.86 -20.14 -3.50
N ASP A 232 -6.29 -21.14 -4.28
CA ASP A 232 -7.69 -21.54 -4.45
C ASP A 232 -8.19 -22.52 -3.38
N GLY A 233 -7.35 -22.88 -2.40
CA GLY A 233 -7.64 -23.84 -1.34
C GLY A 233 -7.43 -25.31 -1.71
N SER A 234 -7.08 -25.61 -2.96
CA SER A 234 -6.84 -26.99 -3.41
C SER A 234 -5.43 -27.50 -3.06
N GLU A 235 -5.20 -28.80 -3.28
CA GLU A 235 -3.89 -29.45 -3.14
C GLU A 235 -3.20 -29.24 -1.77
N ARG A 236 -3.99 -29.16 -0.70
CA ARG A 236 -3.48 -29.07 0.67
C ARG A 236 -2.57 -30.27 0.99
N MET A 237 -1.37 -30.00 1.47
CA MET A 237 -0.39 -30.98 1.90
C MET A 237 0.22 -30.58 3.24
N GLU A 238 0.36 -31.55 4.14
CA GLU A 238 1.09 -31.38 5.39
C GLU A 238 2.59 -31.56 5.15
N LEU A 239 3.40 -30.65 5.72
CA LEU A 239 4.85 -30.65 5.59
C LEU A 239 5.53 -31.12 6.88
N ALA A 240 5.03 -30.68 8.04
CA ALA A 240 5.51 -31.09 9.37
C ALA A 240 4.48 -30.77 10.46
N GLU A 241 4.57 -31.44 11.61
CA GLU A 241 3.79 -31.14 12.82
C GLU A 241 4.42 -30.02 13.67
N ASP A 242 4.88 -28.95 13.01
CA ASP A 242 5.63 -27.86 13.64
C ASP A 242 4.74 -26.67 13.97
N ASN A 243 5.01 -26.02 15.10
CA ASN A 243 4.46 -24.70 15.42
C ASN A 243 5.24 -23.60 14.71
N ALA A 244 5.25 -23.65 13.38
CA ALA A 244 6.07 -22.76 12.55
C ALA A 244 5.62 -21.30 12.62
N LEU A 245 6.59 -20.40 12.72
CA LEU A 245 6.49 -18.94 12.72
C LEU A 245 7.65 -18.35 11.92
N SER A 246 7.56 -17.07 11.52
CA SER A 246 8.57 -16.43 10.66
C SER A 246 8.92 -17.27 9.44
N ILE A 247 7.90 -17.86 8.82
CA ILE A 247 8.01 -18.69 7.62
C ILE A 247 8.51 -17.79 6.50
N SER A 248 9.58 -18.23 5.85
CA SER A 248 10.15 -17.64 4.65
C SER A 248 10.37 -18.75 3.62
N VAL A 249 10.12 -18.47 2.35
CA VAL A 249 10.24 -19.43 1.24
C VAL A 249 11.24 -18.92 0.21
N THR A 250 12.24 -19.75 -0.11
CA THR A 250 13.28 -19.40 -1.09
C THR A 250 13.73 -20.65 -1.84
N GLY A 251 13.70 -20.59 -3.18
CA GLY A 251 13.91 -21.77 -4.02
C GLY A 251 12.96 -22.91 -3.63
N ASP A 252 13.52 -24.08 -3.32
CA ASP A 252 12.78 -25.28 -2.89
C ASP A 252 12.72 -25.44 -1.36
N TRP A 253 13.10 -24.42 -0.59
CA TRP A 253 13.20 -24.50 0.86
C TRP A 253 12.28 -23.50 1.56
N LEU A 254 11.75 -23.93 2.69
CA LEU A 254 11.20 -23.07 3.72
C LEU A 254 12.21 -22.95 4.84
N TYR A 255 12.32 -21.75 5.39
CA TYR A 255 13.04 -21.43 6.62
C TYR A 255 12.04 -20.87 7.62
N TYR A 256 12.10 -21.33 8.86
CA TYR A 256 11.12 -20.94 9.88
C TYR A 256 11.67 -21.14 11.28
N ILE A 257 11.05 -20.45 12.23
CA ILE A 257 11.27 -20.62 13.66
C ILE A 257 10.15 -21.53 14.19
N THR A 258 10.49 -22.52 15.00
CA THR A 258 9.52 -23.31 15.73
C THR A 258 9.99 -23.55 17.16
N ALA A 259 9.03 -23.71 18.07
CA ALA A 259 9.30 -24.09 19.45
C ALA A 259 9.00 -25.58 19.60
N GLU A 260 10.03 -26.37 19.85
CA GLU A 260 9.91 -27.74 20.34
C GLU A 260 9.94 -27.70 21.87
N PRO A 261 9.25 -28.62 22.59
CA PRO A 261 9.28 -28.65 24.06
C PRO A 261 10.69 -28.68 24.68
N SER A 262 11.69 -29.15 23.93
CA SER A 262 13.10 -29.20 24.35
C SER A 262 13.97 -28.07 23.78
N GLN A 263 13.46 -27.28 22.84
CA GLN A 263 14.19 -26.25 22.10
C GLN A 263 13.24 -25.11 21.68
N PRO A 264 12.98 -24.13 22.57
CA PRO A 264 12.15 -23.00 22.21
C PRO A 264 12.85 -22.14 21.15
N ASN A 265 12.10 -21.76 20.12
CA ASN A 265 12.50 -20.80 19.09
C ASN A 265 13.76 -21.19 18.28
N ALA A 266 13.96 -22.47 18.03
CA ALA A 266 15.03 -22.95 17.15
C ALA A 266 14.65 -22.75 15.68
N MET A 267 15.67 -22.61 14.83
CA MET A 267 15.49 -22.39 13.40
C MET A 267 15.63 -23.68 12.63
N TYR A 268 14.65 -23.95 11.76
CA TYR A 268 14.61 -25.13 10.91
C TYR A 268 14.48 -24.73 9.45
N LYS A 269 14.83 -25.69 8.59
CA LYS A 269 14.47 -25.66 7.19
C LYS A 269 13.83 -26.96 6.76
N ILE A 270 12.95 -26.91 5.78
CA ILE A 270 12.30 -28.08 5.17
C ILE A 270 12.09 -27.81 3.68
N ARG A 271 12.14 -28.84 2.83
CA ARG A 271 11.82 -28.66 1.42
C ARG A 271 10.32 -28.40 1.23
N THR A 272 9.96 -27.72 0.14
CA THR A 272 8.57 -27.45 -0.23
C THR A 272 7.74 -28.71 -0.53
N ASP A 273 8.38 -29.89 -0.62
CA ASP A 273 7.74 -31.20 -0.71
C ASP A 273 7.59 -31.93 0.64
N GLY A 274 8.02 -31.32 1.75
CA GLY A 274 7.96 -31.89 3.10
C GLY A 274 9.17 -32.75 3.49
N THR A 275 10.14 -32.94 2.59
CA THR A 275 11.34 -33.72 2.90
C THR A 275 12.48 -32.86 3.46
N GLY A 276 13.49 -33.50 4.05
CA GLY A 276 14.73 -32.82 4.41
C GLY A 276 14.62 -31.82 5.57
N ARG A 277 13.59 -31.94 6.43
CA ARG A 277 13.48 -31.16 7.67
C ARG A 277 14.77 -31.28 8.47
N THR A 278 15.47 -30.17 8.66
CA THR A 278 16.80 -30.12 9.29
C THR A 278 16.88 -28.92 10.21
N LEU A 279 17.44 -29.12 11.41
CA LEU A 279 17.78 -28.02 12.31
C LEU A 279 18.89 -27.18 11.68
N VAL A 280 18.68 -25.86 11.61
CA VAL A 280 19.66 -24.89 11.11
C VAL A 280 20.45 -24.29 12.27
N SER A 281 19.77 -23.88 13.34
CA SER A 281 20.43 -23.32 14.53
C SER A 281 19.60 -23.51 15.79
N HIS A 282 20.28 -23.76 16.91
CA HIS A 282 19.69 -23.76 18.25
C HIS A 282 19.53 -22.36 18.84
N THR A 283 20.08 -21.32 18.19
CA THR A 283 19.99 -19.94 18.68
C THR A 283 18.53 -19.52 18.73
N ALA A 284 18.07 -19.11 19.92
CA ALA A 284 16.73 -18.62 20.15
C ALA A 284 16.50 -17.34 19.33
N GLY A 285 15.80 -17.50 18.21
CA GLY A 285 15.54 -16.44 17.25
C GLY A 285 14.09 -15.97 17.26
N GLU A 286 13.88 -14.73 16.86
CA GLU A 286 12.58 -14.17 16.52
C GLU A 286 12.69 -13.42 15.19
N GLN A 287 11.57 -13.25 14.48
CA GLN A 287 11.49 -12.48 13.23
C GLN A 287 12.61 -12.82 12.22
N LEU A 288 12.53 -14.01 11.64
CA LEU A 288 13.48 -14.52 10.64
C LEU A 288 13.22 -13.92 9.25
N TRP A 289 14.28 -13.49 8.58
CA TRP A 289 14.28 -13.01 7.21
C TRP A 289 15.37 -13.70 6.40
N GLU A 290 15.07 -14.06 5.15
CA GLU A 290 16.06 -14.47 4.17
C GLU A 290 16.33 -13.32 3.20
N GLN A 291 17.60 -13.01 2.99
CA GLN A 291 18.00 -12.10 1.93
C GLN A 291 19.44 -12.38 1.49
N ASP A 292 19.65 -12.44 0.17
CA ASP A 292 20.97 -12.54 -0.47
C ASP A 292 21.81 -13.72 0.03
N GLY A 293 21.16 -14.85 0.33
CA GLY A 293 21.86 -16.06 0.80
C GLY A 293 22.18 -16.06 2.29
N TYR A 294 21.59 -15.14 3.06
CA TYR A 294 21.76 -15.03 4.50
C TYR A 294 20.43 -15.05 5.23
N LEU A 295 20.48 -15.54 6.47
CA LEU A 295 19.39 -15.46 7.43
C LEU A 295 19.68 -14.31 8.40
N TYR A 296 18.75 -13.36 8.51
CA TYR A 296 18.76 -12.28 9.49
C TYR A 296 17.66 -12.53 10.51
N PHE A 297 17.92 -12.30 11.80
CA PHE A 297 16.96 -12.57 12.85
C PHE A 297 17.21 -11.71 14.09
N LEU A 298 16.16 -11.53 14.89
CA LEU A 298 16.30 -11.02 16.25
C LEU A 298 16.84 -12.14 17.13
N ARG A 299 17.97 -11.88 17.78
CA ARG A 299 18.55 -12.80 18.77
C ARG A 299 18.15 -12.32 20.15
N ASN A 300 17.53 -13.19 20.94
CA ASN A 300 17.23 -12.91 22.34
C ASN A 300 18.39 -13.41 23.22
N ALA A 301 19.13 -12.49 23.86
CA ALA A 301 20.29 -12.84 24.69
C ALA A 301 19.89 -13.47 26.04
N ASP A 302 18.68 -13.17 26.53
CA ASP A 302 18.24 -13.51 27.89
C ASP A 302 17.36 -14.77 27.93
N ARG A 303 16.89 -15.27 26.78
CA ARG A 303 16.04 -16.46 26.73
C ARG A 303 16.87 -17.73 26.93
N GLN A 304 16.80 -18.32 28.12
CA GLN A 304 17.32 -19.66 28.34
C GLN A 304 16.42 -20.72 27.66
N PRO A 305 16.95 -21.87 27.23
CA PRO A 305 16.19 -22.92 26.53
C PRO A 305 15.02 -23.53 27.32
N ASP A 306 14.90 -23.24 28.62
CA ASP A 306 13.87 -23.76 29.52
C ASP A 306 12.71 -22.77 29.79
N ASP A 307 12.82 -21.51 29.38
CA ASP A 307 11.77 -20.49 29.50
C ASP A 307 10.74 -20.60 28.35
N ALA A 308 10.03 -21.73 28.30
CA ALA A 308 8.95 -21.99 27.33
C ALA A 308 7.59 -21.37 27.74
N GLY A 309 7.53 -20.61 28.84
CA GLY A 309 6.28 -20.22 29.48
C GLY A 309 5.95 -18.72 29.36
N ASN A 310 4.93 -18.44 28.55
CA ASN A 310 4.12 -17.23 28.57
C ASN A 310 4.77 -15.97 27.95
N GLY A 311 4.02 -15.31 27.07
CA GLY A 311 4.45 -14.17 26.26
C GLY A 311 4.62 -12.86 27.02
N ASP A 312 5.18 -12.91 28.23
CA ASP A 312 5.73 -11.72 28.85
C ASP A 312 7.03 -11.42 28.12
N ARG A 313 6.98 -10.40 27.26
CA ARG A 313 8.16 -9.84 26.62
C ARG A 313 8.95 -9.16 27.72
N SER A 314 9.64 -9.94 28.53
CA SER A 314 10.68 -9.43 29.41
C SER A 314 11.57 -8.56 28.55
N GLU A 315 12.01 -7.44 29.12
CA GLU A 315 12.81 -6.34 28.54
C GLU A 315 14.19 -6.85 28.10
N GLY A 316 14.17 -7.88 27.26
CA GLY A 316 15.27 -8.72 26.92
C GLY A 316 16.15 -7.97 25.95
N ARG A 317 17.45 -8.14 26.13
CA ARG A 317 18.49 -7.63 25.26
C ARG A 317 18.38 -8.33 23.91
N THR A 318 17.45 -7.86 23.09
CA THR A 318 17.27 -8.33 21.72
C THR A 318 18.22 -7.56 20.81
N GLY A 319 19.04 -8.32 20.09
CA GLY A 319 19.96 -7.83 19.07
C GLY A 319 19.55 -8.29 17.68
N ILE A 320 20.24 -7.81 16.65
CA ILE A 320 20.09 -8.29 15.27
C ILE A 320 21.32 -9.13 14.94
N SER A 321 21.09 -10.37 14.53
CA SER A 321 22.13 -11.31 14.09
C SER A 321 21.95 -11.67 12.62
N ARG A 322 23.03 -12.14 12.01
CA ARG A 322 23.02 -12.77 10.69
C ARG A 322 23.82 -14.08 10.71
N MET A 323 23.39 -15.07 9.94
CA MET A 323 24.15 -16.30 9.69
C MET A 323 23.98 -16.78 8.24
N ASN A 324 24.81 -17.72 7.81
CA ASN A 324 24.64 -18.40 6.54
C ASN A 324 23.35 -19.26 6.56
N MET A 325 22.78 -19.55 5.38
CA MET A 325 21.57 -20.38 5.24
C MET A 325 21.73 -21.85 5.72
N ASP A 326 22.93 -22.29 6.05
CA ASP A 326 23.22 -23.59 6.66
C ASP A 326 23.43 -23.53 8.18
N GLY A 327 23.28 -22.34 8.78
CA GLY A 327 23.45 -22.10 10.22
C GLY A 327 24.87 -21.76 10.64
N THR A 328 25.84 -21.81 9.72
CA THR A 328 27.23 -21.45 10.03
C THR A 328 27.46 -19.94 10.01
N GLY A 329 28.57 -19.49 10.61
CA GLY A 329 29.01 -18.09 10.49
C GLY A 329 28.08 -17.08 11.15
N GLU A 330 27.37 -17.48 12.22
CA GLU A 330 26.56 -16.56 12.99
C GLU A 330 27.40 -15.40 13.54
N ARG A 331 26.90 -14.18 13.38
CA ARG A 331 27.50 -12.94 13.88
C ARG A 331 26.42 -11.94 14.30
N LEU A 332 26.67 -11.26 15.41
CA LEU A 332 25.90 -10.08 15.85
C LEU A 332 26.20 -8.87 14.96
N LEU A 333 25.14 -8.24 14.45
CA LEU A 333 25.17 -6.95 13.76
C LEU A 333 24.86 -5.80 14.71
N LEU A 334 23.98 -6.04 15.68
CA LEU A 334 23.60 -5.10 16.72
C LEU A 334 23.35 -5.88 18.02
N GLU A 335 24.00 -5.48 19.11
CA GLU A 335 23.98 -6.17 20.41
C GLU A 335 23.24 -5.34 21.47
N ASP A 336 22.52 -6.02 22.38
CA ASP A 336 21.89 -5.44 23.58
C ASP A 336 21.09 -4.15 23.37
N ALA A 337 20.39 -4.06 22.23
CA ALA A 337 19.75 -2.83 21.78
C ALA A 337 18.22 -2.84 21.93
N ALA A 338 17.63 -3.76 22.70
CA ALA A 338 16.18 -3.85 22.92
C ALA A 338 15.36 -3.69 21.60
N VAL A 339 15.80 -4.38 20.55
CA VAL A 339 15.18 -4.31 19.22
C VAL A 339 13.81 -4.97 19.25
N LEU A 340 12.78 -4.20 18.89
CA LEU A 340 11.38 -4.66 18.90
C LEU A 340 10.94 -5.28 17.57
N SER A 341 11.50 -4.82 16.45
CA SER A 341 11.22 -5.31 15.10
C SER A 341 12.21 -4.73 14.10
N PHE A 342 12.49 -5.45 13.00
CA PHE A 342 13.27 -4.92 11.88
C PHE A 342 12.63 -5.21 10.51
N TYR A 343 13.10 -4.56 9.47
CA TYR A 343 12.66 -4.72 8.08
C TYR A 343 13.88 -4.60 7.17
N LEU A 344 14.03 -5.52 6.22
CA LEU A 344 15.11 -5.46 5.23
C LEU A 344 14.58 -4.82 3.94
N TYR A 345 15.25 -3.77 3.46
CA TYR A 345 14.88 -3.13 2.20
C TYR A 345 16.07 -2.41 1.57
N GLY A 346 16.28 -2.59 0.26
CA GLY A 346 17.27 -1.82 -0.50
C GLY A 346 18.71 -1.92 0.03
N GLY A 347 19.11 -3.09 0.57
CA GLY A 347 20.43 -3.28 1.15
C GLY A 347 20.63 -2.61 2.52
N GLN A 348 19.55 -2.28 3.21
CA GLN A 348 19.55 -1.71 4.57
C GLN A 348 18.65 -2.51 5.52
N ILE A 349 18.93 -2.35 6.81
CA ILE A 349 18.15 -2.83 7.94
C ILE A 349 17.51 -1.61 8.60
N TYR A 350 16.19 -1.54 8.57
CA TYR A 350 15.40 -0.56 9.31
C TYR A 350 14.90 -1.24 10.57
N TYR A 351 15.07 -0.64 11.74
CA TYR A 351 14.72 -1.33 12.98
C TYR A 351 14.25 -0.37 14.06
N ARG A 352 13.32 -0.87 14.88
CA ARG A 352 12.78 -0.17 16.04
C ARG A 352 13.44 -0.68 17.32
N THR A 353 13.80 0.22 18.21
CA THR A 353 14.35 -0.05 19.54
C THR A 353 13.63 0.78 20.60
N VAL A 354 13.69 0.32 21.87
CA VAL A 354 13.36 1.15 23.03
C VAL A 354 14.65 1.73 23.61
N GLU A 355 14.82 3.05 23.49
CA GLU A 355 15.93 3.79 24.09
C GLU A 355 15.35 4.98 24.85
N ASP A 356 15.75 5.18 26.12
CA ASP A 356 15.28 6.29 26.97
C ASP A 356 13.75 6.37 27.10
N GLU A 357 13.10 5.20 27.29
CA GLU A 357 11.63 5.06 27.34
C GLU A 357 10.89 5.45 26.04
N ARG A 358 11.62 5.67 24.93
CA ARG A 358 11.06 6.04 23.63
C ARG A 358 11.30 4.97 22.58
N ASN A 359 10.34 4.85 21.66
CA ASN A 359 10.44 3.95 20.53
C ASN A 359 11.16 4.64 19.36
N LYS A 360 12.44 4.35 19.15
CA LYS A 360 13.24 4.99 18.09
C LYS A 360 13.33 4.09 16.87
N LEU A 361 13.26 4.69 15.68
CA LEU A 361 13.46 4.04 14.39
C LEU A 361 14.82 4.44 13.81
N TYR A 362 15.63 3.43 13.53
CA TYR A 362 16.96 3.57 12.95
C TYR A 362 17.05 2.86 11.59
N ALA A 363 18.07 3.23 10.81
CA ALA A 363 18.56 2.48 9.66
C ALA A 363 20.04 2.16 9.82
N MET A 364 20.49 1.03 9.25
CA MET A 364 21.90 0.66 9.11
C MET A 364 22.11 -0.21 7.86
N ARG A 365 23.36 -0.40 7.43
CA ARG A 365 23.70 -1.32 6.34
C ARG A 365 23.53 -2.78 6.79
N LEU A 366 23.39 -3.70 5.83
CA LEU A 366 23.32 -5.16 6.10
C LEU A 366 24.55 -5.74 6.83
N ASP A 367 25.66 -5.02 6.86
CA ASP A 367 26.89 -5.38 7.59
C ASP A 367 26.93 -4.86 9.04
N GLY A 368 25.88 -4.14 9.48
CA GLY A 368 25.76 -3.53 10.81
C GLY A 368 26.40 -2.14 10.94
N THR A 369 27.01 -1.61 9.88
CA THR A 369 27.65 -0.28 9.90
C THR A 369 26.68 0.83 9.49
N GLY A 370 27.04 2.09 9.77
CA GLY A 370 26.28 3.26 9.31
C GLY A 370 24.94 3.45 10.03
N LYS A 371 24.86 3.16 11.33
CA LYS A 371 23.68 3.46 12.16
C LYS A 371 23.28 4.93 12.03
N GLN A 372 22.03 5.18 11.65
CA GLN A 372 21.42 6.50 11.53
C GLN A 372 20.06 6.51 12.23
N LEU A 373 19.83 7.47 13.12
CA LEU A 373 18.50 7.73 13.68
C LEU A 373 17.63 8.37 12.59
N LEU A 374 16.45 7.81 12.34
CA LEU A 374 15.47 8.37 11.40
C LEU A 374 14.40 9.17 12.14
N ARG A 375 13.82 8.58 13.21
CA ARG A 375 12.67 9.19 13.91
C ARG A 375 12.49 8.65 15.32
N ASP A 376 12.04 9.50 16.23
CA ASP A 376 11.58 9.14 17.58
C ASP A 376 10.07 8.86 17.60
N ASP A 377 9.65 8.12 18.62
CA ASP A 377 8.25 7.83 18.95
C ASP A 377 7.48 7.04 17.86
N VAL A 378 8.18 6.16 17.16
CA VAL A 378 7.64 5.28 16.10
C VAL A 378 7.15 3.96 16.69
N THR A 379 5.86 3.67 16.63
CA THR A 379 5.27 2.47 17.28
C THR A 379 5.01 1.29 16.36
N SER A 380 4.99 1.50 15.05
CA SER A 380 5.00 0.45 14.01
C SER A 380 5.36 1.08 12.67
N PHE A 381 6.00 0.32 11.79
CA PHE A 381 6.35 0.79 10.45
C PHE A 381 6.35 -0.38 9.46
N ILE A 382 6.14 -0.06 8.19
CA ILE A 382 6.37 -0.94 7.03
C ILE A 382 7.08 -0.14 5.94
N ILE A 383 7.70 -0.83 5.00
CA ILE A 383 8.31 -0.20 3.82
C ILE A 383 7.55 -0.66 2.58
N VAL A 384 7.09 0.31 1.79
CA VAL A 384 6.30 0.07 0.59
C VAL A 384 6.84 0.96 -0.52
N ASP A 385 7.23 0.37 -1.65
CA ASP A 385 7.70 1.09 -2.84
C ASP A 385 8.76 2.19 -2.55
N GLY A 386 9.69 1.92 -1.62
CA GLY A 386 10.78 2.84 -1.27
C GLY A 386 10.41 3.96 -0.30
N TRP A 387 9.27 3.84 0.39
CA TRP A 387 8.83 4.77 1.43
C TRP A 387 8.56 4.04 2.74
N ILE A 388 8.93 4.67 3.85
CA ILE A 388 8.64 4.17 5.19
C ILE A 388 7.29 4.73 5.62
N TYR A 389 6.30 3.86 5.79
CA TYR A 389 5.01 4.20 6.38
C TYR A 389 5.03 3.83 7.85
N TYR A 390 4.70 4.76 8.73
CA TYR A 390 4.86 4.55 10.17
C TYR A 390 3.80 5.24 11.02
N MET A 391 3.57 4.67 12.19
CA MET A 391 2.74 5.24 13.24
C MET A 391 3.62 6.00 14.23
N GLN A 392 3.33 7.28 14.43
CA GLN A 392 3.93 8.13 15.46
C GLN A 392 2.95 8.37 16.60
N ASP A 393 3.45 8.33 17.84
CA ASP A 393 2.65 8.55 19.06
C ASP A 393 1.39 7.68 19.16
N GLN A 394 1.39 6.53 18.49
CA GLN A 394 0.26 5.59 18.37
C GLN A 394 -1.01 6.18 17.71
N LYS A 395 -0.94 7.39 17.14
CA LYS A 395 -2.09 8.11 16.56
C LYS A 395 -1.87 8.61 15.14
N GLN A 396 -0.67 9.07 14.81
CA GLN A 396 -0.42 9.73 13.53
C GLN A 396 0.14 8.71 12.55
N LEU A 397 -0.59 8.44 11.47
CA LEU A 397 -0.05 7.73 10.33
C LEU A 397 0.68 8.74 9.44
N ARG A 398 1.95 8.45 9.17
CA ARG A 398 2.85 9.29 8.42
C ARG A 398 3.64 8.43 7.45
N LYS A 399 4.28 9.07 6.46
CA LYS A 399 5.29 8.44 5.64
C LYS A 399 6.53 9.31 5.51
N MET A 400 7.68 8.68 5.33
CA MET A 400 8.93 9.37 5.10
C MET A 400 9.80 8.68 4.06
N SER A 401 10.72 9.43 3.47
CA SER A 401 11.77 8.87 2.62
C SER A 401 12.67 7.95 3.44
N LEU A 402 13.35 7.01 2.77
CA LEU A 402 14.22 6.02 3.43
C LEU A 402 15.32 6.65 4.30
N ASP A 403 15.78 7.85 3.95
CA ASP A 403 16.78 8.63 4.68
C ASP A 403 16.18 9.56 5.75
N GLY A 404 14.85 9.61 5.87
CA GLY A 404 14.11 10.47 6.79
C GLY A 404 14.05 11.96 6.41
N ALA A 405 14.59 12.36 5.24
CA ALA A 405 14.68 13.76 4.85
C ALA A 405 13.33 14.39 4.47
N THR A 406 12.43 13.60 3.89
CA THR A 406 11.05 14.00 3.56
C THR A 406 10.09 13.29 4.51
N ASP A 407 9.19 14.03 5.15
CA ASP A 407 8.22 13.52 6.14
C ASP A 407 6.84 14.12 5.86
N ILE A 408 5.84 13.26 5.63
CA ILE A 408 4.49 13.63 5.20
C ILE A 408 3.50 13.03 6.19
N ALA A 409 2.68 13.88 6.79
CA ALA A 409 1.53 13.44 7.59
C ALA A 409 0.41 12.97 6.67
N LEU A 410 -0.18 11.79 6.95
CA LEU A 410 -1.23 11.20 6.13
C LEU A 410 -2.61 11.35 6.79
N THR A 411 -2.76 10.80 8.00
CA THR A 411 -4.00 10.91 8.78
C THR A 411 -3.73 10.71 10.27
N GLU A 412 -4.65 11.16 11.11
CA GLU A 412 -4.64 10.90 12.55
C GLU A 412 -5.79 9.99 12.98
N PHE A 413 -5.53 9.13 13.96
CA PHE A 413 -6.51 8.30 14.63
C PHE A 413 -6.85 8.91 16.00
N GLU A 414 -8.14 8.96 16.33
CA GLU A 414 -8.63 9.58 17.58
C GLU A 414 -8.05 8.92 18.84
N VAL A 415 -7.83 7.60 18.76
CA VAL A 415 -7.34 6.75 19.86
C VAL A 415 -5.87 6.38 19.64
N PRO A 416 -5.01 6.49 20.69
CA PRO A 416 -3.56 6.21 20.60
C PRO A 416 -3.28 4.71 20.62
N ARG A 417 -3.87 3.95 19.72
CA ARG A 417 -3.66 2.49 19.61
C ARG A 417 -3.82 2.00 18.17
N ALA A 418 -3.38 2.82 17.22
CA ALA A 418 -3.29 2.44 15.82
C ALA A 418 -1.92 1.80 15.53
N SER A 419 -1.92 0.74 14.74
CA SER A 419 -0.70 0.07 14.30
C SER A 419 -0.83 -0.34 12.85
N ILE A 420 0.11 0.11 12.02
CA ILE A 420 0.21 -0.29 10.63
C ILE A 420 0.68 -1.74 10.53
N LYS A 421 0.05 -2.52 9.66
CA LYS A 421 0.33 -3.94 9.48
C LYS A 421 0.85 -4.22 8.09
N THR A 422 0.05 -4.01 7.06
CA THR A 422 0.40 -4.41 5.69
C THR A 422 -0.11 -3.39 4.67
N SER A 423 0.16 -3.61 3.39
CA SER A 423 -0.32 -2.79 2.29
C SER A 423 -0.61 -3.62 1.05
N GLN A 424 -1.60 -3.22 0.28
CA GLN A 424 -1.88 -3.81 -1.02
C GLN A 424 -2.61 -2.80 -1.91
N SER A 425 -2.25 -2.76 -3.20
CA SER A 425 -3.00 -2.02 -4.23
C SER A 425 -3.34 -0.56 -3.86
N GLY A 426 -2.38 0.16 -3.28
CA GLY A 426 -2.56 1.57 -2.89
C GLY A 426 -3.30 1.79 -1.57
N TRP A 427 -3.56 0.73 -0.81
CA TRP A 427 -4.11 0.78 0.55
C TRP A 427 -3.09 0.35 1.59
N LEU A 428 -3.11 1.04 2.73
CA LEU A 428 -2.43 0.67 3.98
C LEU A 428 -3.46 0.10 4.94
N TYR A 429 -3.17 -1.04 5.55
CA TYR A 429 -4.05 -1.70 6.51
C TYR A 429 -3.53 -1.51 7.93
N VAL A 430 -4.40 -0.96 8.77
CA VAL A 430 -4.10 -0.51 10.13
C VAL A 430 -5.09 -1.17 11.09
N THR A 431 -4.60 -1.70 12.19
CA THR A 431 -5.44 -2.15 13.30
C THR A 431 -5.58 -1.02 14.30
N VAL A 432 -6.79 -0.70 14.73
CA VAL A 432 -7.06 0.41 15.66
C VAL A 432 -7.78 -0.12 16.89
N ALA A 433 -7.24 0.04 18.10
CA ALA A 433 -7.96 -0.40 19.29
C ALA A 433 -9.03 0.62 19.73
N VAL A 434 -10.25 0.16 20.01
CA VAL A 434 -11.36 1.04 20.42
C VAL A 434 -11.42 1.20 21.94
N SER A 435 -11.46 2.46 22.41
CA SER A 435 -11.64 2.77 23.84
C SER A 435 -13.04 2.35 24.32
N GLY A 436 -13.12 1.72 25.49
CA GLY A 436 -14.40 1.33 26.11
C GLY A 436 -15.10 0.12 25.48
N SER A 437 -14.46 -0.61 24.56
CA SER A 437 -15.02 -1.86 24.06
C SER A 437 -15.04 -2.89 25.20
N ILE A 438 -16.25 -3.28 25.61
CA ILE A 438 -16.51 -4.34 26.61
C ILE A 438 -16.02 -5.71 26.09
N ALA A 439 -15.58 -5.77 24.83
CA ALA A 439 -15.13 -6.96 24.13
C ALA A 439 -13.96 -6.70 23.15
N GLY A 440 -12.99 -5.84 23.48
CA GLY A 440 -11.64 -5.84 22.86
C GLY A 440 -11.53 -5.94 21.33
N SER A 441 -12.44 -5.33 20.54
CA SER A 441 -12.31 -5.31 19.08
C SER A 441 -11.20 -4.35 18.63
N ASN A 442 -10.38 -4.80 17.68
CA ASN A 442 -9.36 -4.03 16.99
C ASN A 442 -9.71 -4.00 15.50
N PRO A 443 -10.67 -3.17 15.06
CA PRO A 443 -11.09 -3.11 13.68
C PRO A 443 -9.91 -2.99 12.71
N ILE A 444 -10.05 -3.66 11.57
CA ILE A 444 -9.16 -3.50 10.43
C ILE A 444 -9.68 -2.28 9.65
N VAL A 445 -8.83 -1.26 9.58
CA VAL A 445 -9.08 -0.03 8.84
C VAL A 445 -8.12 0.02 7.67
N ARG A 446 -8.61 0.37 6.48
CA ARG A 446 -7.74 0.73 5.36
C ARG A 446 -7.71 2.24 5.16
N VAL A 447 -6.53 2.75 4.80
CA VAL A 447 -6.27 4.16 4.47
C VAL A 447 -5.50 4.19 3.15
N ARG A 448 -5.80 5.09 2.21
CA ARG A 448 -4.97 5.14 0.98
C ARG A 448 -3.53 5.55 1.33
N ILE A 449 -2.59 5.14 0.48
CA ILE A 449 -1.17 5.46 0.63
C ILE A 449 -0.85 6.98 0.63
N ASP A 450 -1.79 7.80 0.16
CA ASP A 450 -1.71 9.26 0.15
C ASP A 450 -2.46 9.92 1.32
N GLY A 451 -2.98 9.11 2.27
CA GLY A 451 -3.70 9.59 3.45
C GLY A 451 -5.17 9.94 3.22
N THR A 452 -5.62 10.00 1.97
CA THR A 452 -7.03 10.25 1.66
C THR A 452 -7.81 8.95 1.67
N GLY A 453 -9.13 8.98 1.88
CA GLY A 453 -9.95 7.76 1.88
C GLY A 453 -9.63 6.83 3.06
N ARG A 454 -10.59 6.63 3.95
CA ARG A 454 -10.45 5.77 5.12
C ARG A 454 -11.76 5.04 5.38
N GLU A 455 -11.66 3.75 5.63
CA GLU A 455 -12.83 2.91 5.95
C GLU A 455 -12.45 1.74 6.85
N THR A 456 -13.39 1.32 7.69
CA THR A 456 -13.30 0.07 8.43
C THR A 456 -13.82 -1.06 7.54
N ILE A 457 -13.01 -2.10 7.35
CA ILE A 457 -13.35 -3.23 6.47
C ILE A 457 -13.75 -4.48 7.26
N ALA A 458 -13.34 -4.60 8.52
CA ALA A 458 -13.72 -5.73 9.37
C ALA A 458 -13.68 -5.36 10.85
N GLU A 459 -14.67 -5.84 11.61
CA GLU A 459 -14.67 -5.83 13.07
C GLU A 459 -14.11 -7.15 13.57
N ALA A 460 -12.78 -7.19 13.74
CA ALA A 460 -12.04 -8.39 14.14
C ALA A 460 -11.12 -8.09 15.34
N ARG A 461 -10.40 -9.12 15.81
CA ARG A 461 -9.32 -8.99 16.81
C ARG A 461 -7.97 -9.48 16.27
N PRO A 462 -7.52 -8.97 15.11
CA PRO A 462 -6.30 -9.43 14.49
C PRO A 462 -5.08 -9.05 15.34
N GLN A 463 -4.20 -10.02 15.58
CA GLN A 463 -2.86 -9.73 16.11
C GLN A 463 -1.85 -9.40 15.00
N ALA A 464 -2.07 -9.99 13.83
CA ALA A 464 -1.26 -9.83 12.62
C ALA A 464 -2.18 -9.91 11.40
N LEU A 465 -1.79 -9.25 10.30
CA LEU A 465 -2.45 -9.31 9.00
C LEU A 465 -1.45 -9.79 7.95
N TYR A 466 -1.90 -10.67 7.08
CA TYR A 466 -1.11 -11.25 6.00
C TYR A 466 -1.91 -11.19 4.70
N ILE A 467 -1.21 -11.14 3.56
CA ILE A 467 -1.82 -11.10 2.23
C ILE A 467 -1.37 -12.34 1.45
N ALA A 468 -2.32 -12.99 0.78
CA ALA A 468 -2.04 -14.00 -0.23
C ALA A 468 -3.01 -13.84 -1.40
N GLY A 469 -2.50 -13.37 -2.54
CA GLY A 469 -3.35 -12.98 -3.68
C GLY A 469 -4.36 -11.91 -3.27
N ASP A 470 -5.65 -12.20 -3.47
CA ASP A 470 -6.76 -11.28 -3.20
C ASP A 470 -7.37 -11.46 -1.79
N GLU A 471 -6.74 -12.30 -0.96
CA GLU A 471 -7.21 -12.62 0.37
C GLU A 471 -6.35 -11.99 1.45
N MET A 472 -7.04 -11.45 2.45
CA MET A 472 -6.44 -11.04 3.71
C MET A 472 -6.63 -12.14 4.75
N TYR A 473 -5.52 -12.65 5.28
CA TYR A 473 -5.49 -13.57 6.39
C TYR A 473 -5.20 -12.80 7.68
N PHE A 474 -5.81 -13.22 8.78
CA PHE A 474 -5.56 -12.64 10.09
C PHE A 474 -5.60 -13.68 11.19
N ALA A 475 -4.68 -13.53 12.14
CA ALA A 475 -4.64 -14.38 13.32
C ALA A 475 -5.70 -13.93 14.32
N ASN A 476 -6.75 -14.73 14.51
CA ASN A 476 -7.79 -14.52 15.51
C ASN A 476 -7.48 -15.35 16.77
N TRP A 477 -7.47 -14.71 17.94
CA TRP A 477 -7.17 -15.39 19.21
C TRP A 477 -8.45 -15.69 19.99
N VAL A 478 -8.67 -16.97 20.30
CA VAL A 478 -9.82 -17.45 21.07
C VAL A 478 -9.35 -18.51 22.07
N MET A 479 -9.48 -18.20 23.37
CA MET A 479 -9.27 -19.17 24.47
C MET A 479 -7.95 -19.95 24.42
N GLY A 480 -6.85 -19.29 24.05
CA GLY A 480 -5.52 -19.91 23.98
C GLY A 480 -5.13 -20.46 22.62
N ASP A 481 -6.06 -20.52 21.66
CA ASP A 481 -5.79 -20.90 20.29
C ASP A 481 -5.76 -19.66 19.38
N SER A 482 -4.87 -19.67 18.40
CA SER A 482 -4.80 -18.66 17.34
C SER A 482 -5.01 -19.33 15.99
N VAL A 483 -6.13 -19.01 15.34
CA VAL A 483 -6.52 -19.57 14.03
C VAL A 483 -6.35 -18.48 12.97
N LEU A 484 -5.82 -18.85 11.80
CA LEU A 484 -5.83 -17.97 10.63
C LEU A 484 -7.23 -18.00 10.00
N GLU A 485 -7.95 -16.90 10.17
CA GLU A 485 -9.17 -16.60 9.43
C GLU A 485 -8.82 -15.76 8.20
N HIS A 486 -9.67 -15.78 7.17
CA HIS A 486 -9.44 -14.97 5.97
C HIS A 486 -10.73 -14.48 5.33
N PHE A 487 -10.61 -13.42 4.54
CA PHE A 487 -11.68 -12.87 3.72
C PHE A 487 -11.10 -12.25 2.45
N LYS A 488 -11.92 -12.12 1.41
CA LYS A 488 -11.55 -11.42 0.18
C LYS A 488 -11.62 -9.92 0.39
N LEU A 489 -10.62 -9.19 -0.11
CA LEU A 489 -10.57 -7.73 0.06
C LEU A 489 -11.61 -6.96 -0.76
N ASP A 490 -12.25 -7.63 -1.70
CA ASP A 490 -13.17 -7.04 -2.67
C ASP A 490 -14.65 -7.39 -2.37
N GLN A 491 -14.95 -8.02 -1.22
CA GLN A 491 -16.29 -8.54 -0.86
C GLN A 491 -16.82 -8.05 0.47
#